data_AF-A0A1X9N3A5-F1
#
_entry.id   AF-A0A1X9N3A5-F1
#
_cell.length_a   1.000
_cell.length_b   1.000
_cell.length_c   1.000
_cell.angle_alpha   90.00
_cell.angle_beta   90.00
_cell.angle_gamma   90.00
#
_symmetry.space_group_name_H-M   'P 1'
#
loop_
_entity.id
_entity.type
_entity.pdbx_description
1 polymer ?
#
loop_
_entity_poly.entity_id
_entity_poly.type
_entity_poly.pdbx_seq_one_letter_code
_entity_poly.pdbx_strand_id
1 'polypeptide(L)'
;MKKVIYPHHLDISNILAFRRRYEAIEPTEKVILDFNAVKNVSPLSAGIYLNCIRHFEEGHVYLINSSAMVESNLQTMKIPYRRY
;
A
#
# COMPACT_ATOMS: atom_id res chain seq x y z
N MET A 1 -16.03 2.29 -8.98
CA MET A 1 -16.11 2.92 -7.64
C MET A 1 -14.70 3.06 -7.08
N LYS A 2 -14.47 3.79 -5.99
CA LYS A 2 -13.14 3.90 -5.34
C LYS A 2 -13.13 3.12 -4.02
N LYS A 3 -12.08 2.34 -3.74
CA LYS A 3 -11.89 1.60 -2.48
C LYS A 3 -10.69 2.18 -1.72
N VAL A 4 -10.82 2.33 -0.41
CA VAL A 4 -9.73 2.82 0.46
C VAL A 4 -9.24 1.68 1.35
N ILE A 5 -7.92 1.48 1.39
CA ILE A 5 -7.24 0.50 2.24
C ILE A 5 -6.32 1.26 3.18
N TYR A 6 -6.33 0.88 4.46
CA TYR A 6 -5.49 1.46 5.50
C TYR A 6 -4.36 0.47 5.82
N PRO A 7 -3.11 0.74 5.40
CA PRO A 7 -2.02 -0.22 5.53
C PRO A 7 -1.57 -0.47 6.97
N HIS A 8 -1.81 0.48 7.90
CA HIS A 8 -1.36 0.45 9.30
C HIS A 8 0.12 0.05 9.46
N HIS A 9 0.61 -0.11 10.68
CA HIS A 9 1.94 -0.70 10.87
C HIS A 9 1.85 -2.21 10.63
N LEU A 10 2.52 -2.73 9.58
CA LEU A 10 2.50 -4.16 9.27
C LEU A 10 3.57 -4.94 10.04
N ASP A 11 3.13 -5.96 10.76
CA ASP A 11 3.94 -6.97 11.45
C ASP A 11 3.37 -8.38 11.22
N ILE A 12 4.00 -9.41 11.80
CA ILE A 12 3.59 -10.81 11.62
C ILE A 12 2.14 -11.06 12.07
N SER A 13 1.64 -10.30 13.05
CA SER A 13 0.30 -10.50 13.61
C SER A 13 -0.82 -10.02 12.68
N ASN A 14 -0.55 -9.03 11.82
CA ASN A 14 -1.59 -8.36 11.02
C ASN A 14 -1.39 -8.44 9.49
N ILE A 15 -0.23 -8.94 9.04
CA ILE A 15 0.13 -9.11 7.63
C ILE A 15 -0.90 -9.92 6.82
N LEU A 16 -1.43 -11.00 7.39
CA LEU A 16 -2.41 -11.86 6.74
C LEU A 16 -3.76 -11.17 6.61
N ALA A 17 -4.15 -10.38 7.60
CA ALA A 17 -5.39 -9.61 7.56
C ALA A 17 -5.33 -8.51 6.50
N PHE A 18 -4.20 -7.79 6.41
CA PHE A 18 -3.97 -6.82 5.35
C PHE A 18 -4.02 -7.47 3.96
N ARG A 19 -3.38 -8.64 3.80
CA ARG A 19 -3.39 -9.40 2.56
C ARG A 19 -4.80 -9.76 2.08
N ARG A 20 -5.60 -10.36 2.96
CA ARG A 20 -6.99 -10.73 2.65
C ARG A 20 -7.84 -9.53 2.22
N ARG A 21 -7.56 -8.34 2.75
CA ARG A 21 -8.33 -7.12 2.41
C ARG A 21 -8.09 -6.65 0.99
N TYR A 22 -6.85 -6.64 0.51
CA TYR A 22 -6.57 -6.18 -0.85
C TYR A 22 -6.85 -7.27 -1.88
N GLU A 23 -6.66 -8.56 -1.55
CA GLU A 23 -6.96 -9.68 -2.46
C GLU A 23 -8.46 -9.84 -2.74
N ALA A 24 -9.32 -9.34 -1.85
CA ALA A 24 -10.77 -9.31 -2.04
C ALA A 24 -11.24 -8.17 -2.97
N ILE A 25 -10.33 -7.34 -3.48
CA ILE A 25 -10.63 -6.24 -4.41
C ILE A 25 -10.19 -6.65 -5.81
N GLU A 26 -11.08 -6.43 -6.78
CA GLU A 26 -10.79 -6.71 -8.19
C GLU A 26 -9.57 -5.88 -8.68
N PRO A 27 -8.63 -6.48 -9.44
CA PRO A 27 -7.41 -5.79 -9.91
C PRO A 27 -7.66 -4.51 -10.71
N THR A 28 -8.82 -4.42 -11.39
CA THR A 28 -9.24 -3.29 -12.22
C THR A 28 -9.86 -2.15 -11.41
N GLU A 29 -10.09 -2.32 -10.10
CA GLU A 29 -10.65 -1.25 -9.26
C GLU A 29 -9.61 -0.18 -8.90
N LYS A 30 -10.06 1.08 -8.79
CA LYS A 30 -9.23 2.17 -8.27
C LYS A 30 -9.09 2.06 -6.76
N VAL A 31 -7.86 1.93 -6.30
CA VAL A 31 -7.50 1.74 -4.89
C VAL A 31 -6.72 2.92 -4.35
N ILE A 32 -7.09 3.38 -3.17
CA ILE A 32 -6.39 4.41 -2.41
C ILE A 32 -5.76 3.74 -1.19
N LEU A 33 -4.45 3.83 -1.05
CA LEU A 33 -3.71 3.45 0.15
C LEU A 33 -3.54 4.69 1.03
N ASP A 34 -4.21 4.71 2.18
CA ASP A 34 -4.11 5.81 3.15
C ASP A 34 -3.03 5.52 4.19
N PHE A 35 -1.88 6.18 4.02
CA PHE A 35 -0.71 6.00 4.88
C PHE A 35 -0.73 6.86 6.15
N ASN A 36 -1.84 7.54 6.49
CA ASN A 36 -1.94 8.42 7.67
C ASN A 36 -1.50 7.75 8.98
N ALA A 37 -1.79 6.44 9.14
CA ALA A 37 -1.42 5.68 10.34
C ALA A 37 0.00 5.08 10.30
N VAL A 38 0.76 5.27 9.21
CA VAL A 38 2.05 4.64 8.97
C VAL A 38 3.18 5.63 9.25
N LYS A 39 3.85 5.46 10.39
CA LYS A 39 4.97 6.34 10.77
C LYS A 39 6.30 5.94 10.13
N ASN A 40 6.49 4.65 9.86
CA ASN A 40 7.70 4.09 9.24
C ASN A 40 7.36 2.83 8.44
N VAL A 41 8.19 2.49 7.46
CA VAL A 41 8.07 1.29 6.63
C VAL A 41 9.30 0.42 6.87
N SER A 42 9.12 -0.75 7.49
CA SER A 42 10.18 -1.75 7.59
C SER A 42 10.38 -2.47 6.24
N PRO A 43 11.52 -3.15 6.00
CA PRO A 43 11.72 -3.95 4.80
C PRO A 43 10.61 -5.01 4.60
N LEU A 44 10.13 -5.62 5.68
CA LEU A 44 9.01 -6.57 5.64
C LEU A 44 7.72 -5.88 5.17
N SER A 45 7.35 -4.77 5.81
CA SER A 45 6.15 -4.02 5.47
C SER A 45 6.18 -3.54 4.02
N ALA A 46 7.35 -3.10 3.54
CA ALA A 46 7.50 -2.66 2.16
C ALA A 46 7.32 -3.78 1.13
N GLY A 47 7.85 -4.99 1.40
CA GLY A 47 7.62 -6.15 0.53
C GLY A 47 6.13 -6.47 0.38
N ILE A 48 5.37 -6.30 1.46
CA ILE A 48 3.92 -6.51 1.45
C ILE A 48 3.18 -5.38 0.75
N TYR A 49 3.58 -4.13 0.93
CA TYR A 49 3.02 -3.01 0.16
C TYR A 49 3.30 -3.15 -1.33
N LEU A 50 4.50 -3.61 -1.72
CA LEU A 50 4.82 -3.91 -3.11
C LEU A 50 3.91 -5.00 -3.68
N ASN A 51 3.70 -6.09 -2.95
CA ASN A 51 2.78 -7.16 -3.38
C ASN A 51 1.33 -6.67 -3.51
N CYS A 52 0.87 -5.85 -2.55
CA CYS A 52 -0.43 -5.20 -2.61
C CYS A 52 -0.55 -4.32 -3.85
N ILE A 53 0.46 -3.52 -4.18
CA ILE A 53 0.41 -2.60 -5.32
C ILE A 53 0.45 -3.37 -6.64
N ARG A 54 1.25 -4.44 -6.73
CA ARG A 54 1.34 -5.31 -7.92
C ARG A 54 0.10 -6.16 -8.17
N HIS A 55 -0.76 -6.33 -7.17
CA HIS A 55 -2.05 -7.02 -7.32
C HIS A 55 -3.01 -6.23 -8.23
N PHE A 56 -2.88 -4.91 -8.29
CA PHE A 56 -3.75 -4.04 -9.09
C PHE A 56 -3.12 -3.69 -10.44
N GLU A 57 -3.97 -3.35 -11.41
CA GLU A 57 -3.52 -2.88 -12.72
C GLU A 57 -2.71 -1.58 -12.62
N GLU A 58 -1.82 -1.36 -13.58
CA GLU A 58 -0.94 -0.20 -13.58
C GLU A 58 -1.74 1.11 -13.59
N GLY A 59 -1.44 2.01 -12.64
CA GLY A 59 -2.12 3.30 -12.50
C GLY A 59 -3.45 3.27 -11.74
N HIS A 60 -3.81 2.13 -11.16
CA HIS A 60 -5.02 1.99 -10.34
C HIS A 60 -4.77 2.20 -8.83
N VAL A 61 -3.51 2.29 -8.40
CA VAL A 61 -3.14 2.53 -7.00
C VAL A 61 -2.68 3.97 -6.78
N TYR A 62 -3.30 4.61 -5.78
CA TYR A 62 -3.02 5.97 -5.36
C TYR A 62 -2.61 6.00 -3.89
N LEU A 63 -1.64 6.83 -3.52
CA LEU A 63 -1.25 7.05 -2.13
C LEU A 63 -1.74 8.42 -1.65
N ILE A 64 -2.22 8.45 -0.41
CA ILE A 64 -2.56 9.67 0.32
C ILE A 64 -1.96 9.63 1.73
N ASN A 65 -1.77 10.81 2.32
CA ASN A 65 -1.29 11.01 3.69
C ASN A 65 0.01 10.27 4.04
N SER A 66 0.86 10.00 3.05
CA SER A 66 2.19 9.44 3.26
C SER A 66 3.14 10.51 3.80
N SER A 67 3.98 10.14 4.76
CA SER A 67 5.08 11.00 5.21
C SER A 67 6.24 10.97 4.22
N ALA A 68 7.09 12.00 4.23
CA ALA A 68 8.28 12.06 3.36
C ALA A 68 9.20 10.84 3.53
N MET A 69 9.32 10.31 4.76
CA MET A 69 10.11 9.11 5.03
C MET A 69 9.49 7.84 4.41
N VAL A 70 8.17 7.69 4.50
CA VAL A 70 7.45 6.59 3.84
C VAL A 70 7.66 6.68 2.32
N GLU A 71 7.47 7.85 1.74
CA GLU A 71 7.64 8.06 0.29
C GLU A 71 9.06 7.77 -0.17
N SER A 72 10.06 8.23 0.58
CA SER A 72 11.47 7.93 0.32
C SER A 72 11.74 6.43 0.32
N ASN A 73 11.26 5.70 1.33
CA ASN A 73 11.41 4.24 1.39
C ASN A 73 10.73 3.53 0.21
N LEU A 74 9.51 3.93 -0.16
CA LEU A 74 8.80 3.35 -1.30
C LEU A 74 9.53 3.63 -2.63
N GLN A 75 10.08 4.83 -2.80
CA GLN A 75 10.86 5.21 -3.98
C GLN A 75 12.18 4.43 -4.07
N THR A 76 12.94 4.31 -2.97
CA THR A 76 14.16 3.50 -2.91
C THR A 76 13.90 2.05 -3.31
N MET A 77 12.73 1.53 -2.96
CA MET A 77 12.30 0.17 -3.29
C MET A 77 11.62 0.04 -4.65
N LYS A 78 11.59 1.12 -5.45
CA LYS A 78 11.01 1.16 -6.80
C LYS A 78 9.55 0.69 -6.85
N ILE A 79 8.78 1.00 -5.83
CA ILE A 79 7.36 0.65 -5.75
C ILE A 79 6.57 1.60 -6.67
N PRO A 80 5.82 1.10 -7.67
CA PRO A 80 5.16 1.95 -8.66
C PRO A 80 3.83 2.49 -8.11
N TYR A 81 3.75 3.78 -7.81
CA TYR A 81 2.52 4.39 -7.31
C TYR A 81 2.26 5.80 -7.88
N ARG A 82 1.00 6.26 -7.78
CA ARG A 82 0.60 7.64 -8.09
C ARG A 82 0.21 8.38 -6.81
N ARG A 83 0.45 9.70 -6.76
CA ARG A 83 -0.15 10.55 -5.74
C ARG A 83 -1.53 10.99 -6.20
N TYR A 84 -2.49 10.93 -5.28
CA TYR A 84 -3.78 11.59 -5.47
C TYR A 84 -3.66 13.07 -5.16
#